data_AF-A0AAW2ULV9-F1
#
_entry.id   AF-A0AAW2ULV9-F1
#
_cell.length_a   1.000
_cell.length_b   1.000
_cell.length_c   1.000
_cell.angle_alpha   90.00
_cell.angle_beta   90.00
_cell.angle_gamma   90.00
#
_symmetry.space_group_name_H-M   'P 1'
#
loop_
_entity.id
_entity.type
_entity.pdbx_description
1 polymer ?
#
loop_
_entity_poly.entity_id
_entity_poly.type
_entity_poly.pdbx_seq_one_letter_code
_entity_poly.pdbx_strand_id
1 'polypeptide(L)'
;MSTSKIGRTTSNLGHLQRLESLSLTAEGLLLEKAAFPTSLKKLSLSKCRIPWRNMTIIGSSLPNLEVLKLFNNAFKGPEWSPVEGEFPRLKVLFISDSDLVSWRADDIHFPNLESLFLGLMKKLEEIPLGIGHIETLRSIHLHKCSDLVVNSAKQILEEQSSYGNELEVRVNQKKVSVDDS
;
A
#
# COMPACT_ATOMS: atom_id res chain seq x y z
N MET A 1 13.13 3.25 20.74
CA MET A 1 12.62 2.54 19.55
C MET A 1 13.29 1.18 19.52
N SER A 2 12.58 0.13 19.93
CA SER A 2 13.14 -1.22 20.00
C SER A 2 12.79 -1.95 18.70
N THR A 3 13.77 -2.16 17.83
CA THR A 3 13.64 -2.95 16.61
C THR A 3 14.01 -4.40 16.93
N SER A 4 13.01 -5.25 17.14
CA SER A 4 13.23 -6.70 17.31
C SER A 4 13.25 -7.39 15.95
N LYS A 5 14.41 -7.92 15.53
CA LYS A 5 14.53 -8.92 14.46
C LYS A 5 14.03 -10.26 15.00
N ILE A 6 12.83 -10.67 14.61
CA ILE A 6 12.28 -11.98 14.98
C ILE A 6 12.53 -12.95 13.82
N GLY A 7 13.36 -13.97 14.06
CA GLY A 7 13.63 -15.05 13.12
C GLY A 7 12.66 -16.22 13.32
N ARG A 8 12.16 -16.77 12.20
CA ARG A 8 11.54 -18.10 11.97
C ARG A 8 10.56 -18.71 13.01
N THR A 9 9.99 -17.97 13.94
CA THR A 9 8.94 -18.47 14.85
C THR A 9 7.63 -17.69 14.68
N THR A 10 6.50 -18.40 14.70
CA THR A 10 5.14 -17.83 14.73
C THR A 10 5.08 -16.74 15.79
N SER A 11 5.02 -15.48 15.35
CA SER A 11 5.08 -14.32 16.23
C SER A 11 3.66 -14.01 16.68
N ASN A 12 3.22 -14.61 17.79
CA ASN A 12 2.01 -14.15 18.47
C ASN A 12 2.34 -12.82 19.17
N LEU A 13 2.02 -11.71 18.51
CA LEU A 13 2.28 -10.36 18.99
C LEU A 13 1.02 -9.71 19.59
N GLY A 14 -0.11 -10.44 19.64
CA GLY A 14 -1.41 -9.93 20.10
C GLY A 14 -1.41 -9.45 21.56
N HIS A 15 -0.47 -9.92 22.38
CA HIS A 15 -0.31 -9.47 23.77
C HIS A 15 0.30 -8.06 23.91
N LEU A 16 0.88 -7.51 22.84
CA LEU A 16 1.56 -6.21 22.86
C LEU A 16 0.56 -5.06 22.57
N GLN A 17 -0.42 -4.87 23.46
CA GLN A 17 -1.55 -3.94 23.25
C GLN A 17 -1.19 -2.45 23.20
N ARG A 18 0.08 -2.08 23.40
CA ARG A 18 0.60 -0.71 23.24
C ARG A 18 1.48 -0.54 22.00
N LEU A 19 1.68 -1.61 21.23
CA LEU A 19 2.53 -1.57 20.05
C LEU A 19 1.77 -0.86 18.92
N GLU A 20 2.23 0.33 18.58
CA GLU A 20 1.65 1.13 17.49
C GLU A 20 2.42 0.98 16.17
N SER A 21 3.67 0.50 16.21
CA SER A 21 4.51 0.32 15.02
C SER A 21 5.25 -1.00 15.05
N LEU A 22 5.18 -1.73 13.94
CA LEU A 22 5.81 -3.03 13.75
C LEU A 22 6.48 -3.08 12.37
N SER A 23 7.73 -3.51 12.35
CA SER A 23 8.44 -3.83 11.12
C SER A 23 8.92 -5.28 11.17
N LEU A 24 8.58 -6.06 10.15
CA LEU A 24 8.97 -7.45 10.01
C LEU A 24 9.75 -7.65 8.71
N THR A 25 10.83 -8.40 8.80
CA THR A 25 11.54 -8.94 7.64
C THR A 25 11.76 -10.42 7.90
N ALA A 26 11.05 -11.26 7.15
CA ALA A 26 11.11 -12.71 7.30
C ALA A 26 10.80 -13.34 5.94
N GLU A 27 11.34 -14.50 5.62
CA GLU A 27 10.90 -15.26 4.43
C GLU A 27 9.86 -16.30 4.84
N GLY A 28 8.74 -16.38 4.11
CA GLY A 28 7.69 -17.39 4.35
C GLY A 28 6.85 -17.11 5.60
N LEU A 29 6.51 -15.84 5.86
CA LEU A 29 5.64 -15.48 6.98
C LEU A 29 4.23 -16.06 6.76
N LEU A 30 3.77 -16.89 7.69
CA LEU A 30 2.41 -17.43 7.68
C LEU A 30 1.47 -16.49 8.44
N LEU A 31 0.81 -15.57 7.73
CA LEU A 31 -0.12 -14.60 8.34
C LEU A 31 -1.27 -15.26 9.12
N GLU A 32 -1.76 -16.42 8.67
CA GLU A 32 -2.84 -17.17 9.32
C GLU A 32 -2.50 -17.58 10.76
N LYS A 33 -1.20 -17.64 11.10
CA LYS A 33 -0.70 -17.97 12.44
C LYS A 33 -0.20 -16.74 13.20
N ALA A 34 -0.25 -15.56 12.58
CA ALA A 34 0.19 -14.30 13.17
C ALA A 34 -1.01 -13.59 13.81
N ALA A 35 -0.92 -13.34 15.11
CA ALA A 35 -1.84 -12.44 15.79
C ALA A 35 -1.18 -11.06 15.90
N PHE A 36 -1.75 -10.07 15.23
CA PHE A 36 -1.30 -8.68 15.36
C PHE A 36 -2.11 -7.95 16.44
N PRO A 37 -1.48 -7.07 17.23
CA PRO A 37 -2.22 -6.25 18.19
C PRO A 37 -3.07 -5.22 17.45
N THR A 38 -4.34 -5.06 17.84
CA THR A 38 -5.27 -4.09 17.22
C THR A 38 -4.88 -2.63 17.46
N SER A 39 -3.95 -2.37 18.38
CA SER A 39 -3.34 -1.05 18.61
C SER A 39 -2.40 -0.61 17.49
N LEU A 40 -2.06 -1.50 16.55
CA LEU A 40 -1.07 -1.23 15.52
C LEU A 40 -1.58 -0.18 14.52
N LYS A 41 -0.83 0.92 14.42
CA LYS A 41 -1.07 2.03 13.48
C LYS A 41 -0.14 1.98 12.27
N LYS A 42 1.03 1.36 12.40
CA LYS A 42 2.05 1.31 11.34
C LYS A 42 2.59 -0.10 11.18
N LEU A 43 2.42 -0.68 10.00
CA LEU A 43 2.95 -1.99 9.64
C LEU A 43 3.92 -1.85 8.46
N SER A 44 5.11 -2.44 8.60
CA SER A 44 6.07 -2.56 7.51
C SER A 44 6.48 -4.02 7.33
N LEU A 45 6.25 -4.58 6.15
CA LEU A 45 6.59 -5.96 5.82
C LEU A 45 7.64 -5.95 4.69
N SER A 46 8.62 -6.86 4.79
CA SER A 46 9.69 -6.97 3.80
C SER A 46 10.09 -8.42 3.60
N LYS A 47 10.23 -8.87 2.34
CA LYS A 47 10.66 -10.24 1.98
C LYS A 47 9.77 -11.39 2.48
N CYS A 48 8.55 -11.08 2.94
CA CYS A 48 7.60 -12.06 3.50
C CYS A 48 7.07 -13.08 2.49
N ARG A 49 6.97 -12.71 1.20
CA ARG A 49 6.44 -13.55 0.11
C ARG A 49 5.04 -14.10 0.40
N ILE A 50 4.19 -13.32 1.07
CA ILE A 50 2.81 -13.69 1.40
C ILE A 50 1.96 -13.61 0.13
N PRO A 51 1.10 -14.59 -0.20
CA PRO A 51 0.18 -14.45 -1.33
C PRO A 51 -0.70 -13.19 -1.22
N TRP A 52 -0.86 -12.40 -2.27
CA TRP A 52 -1.72 -11.20 -2.25
C TRP A 52 -3.16 -11.47 -1.81
N ARG A 53 -3.71 -12.65 -2.14
CA ARG A 53 -5.03 -13.10 -1.65
C ARG A 53 -5.15 -13.15 -0.11
N ASN A 54 -4.02 -13.22 0.61
CA ASN A 54 -3.98 -13.21 2.07
C ASN A 54 -3.86 -11.78 2.65
N MET A 55 -3.85 -10.72 1.83
CA MET A 55 -3.85 -9.33 2.30
C MET A 55 -5.08 -9.02 3.15
N THR A 56 -6.20 -9.71 2.89
CA THR A 56 -7.44 -9.61 3.69
C THR A 56 -7.21 -9.84 5.19
N ILE A 57 -6.22 -10.66 5.57
CA ILE A 57 -5.87 -10.90 6.98
C ILE A 57 -5.39 -9.60 7.63
N ILE A 58 -4.58 -8.80 6.93
CA ILE A 58 -4.12 -7.49 7.41
C ILE A 58 -5.29 -6.49 7.39
N GLY A 59 -6.04 -6.44 6.28
CA GLY A 59 -7.14 -5.50 6.09
C GLY A 59 -8.26 -5.62 7.13
N SER A 60 -8.58 -6.85 7.54
CA SER A 60 -9.62 -7.15 8.53
C SER A 60 -9.12 -7.13 9.99
N SER A 61 -7.87 -7.55 10.25
CA SER A 61 -7.37 -7.70 11.63
C SER A 61 -6.79 -6.41 12.23
N LEU A 62 -6.54 -5.39 11.41
CA LEU A 62 -5.88 -4.15 11.84
C LEU A 62 -6.75 -2.91 11.57
N PRO A 63 -7.85 -2.72 12.33
CA PRO A 63 -8.80 -1.63 12.08
C PRO A 63 -8.21 -0.23 12.34
N ASN A 64 -7.10 -0.14 13.08
CA ASN A 64 -6.42 1.11 13.41
C ASN A 64 -5.20 1.40 12.52
N LEU A 65 -4.98 0.60 11.48
CA LEU A 65 -3.80 0.76 10.62
C LEU A 65 -3.89 2.04 9.80
N GLU A 66 -2.96 2.96 10.00
CA GLU A 66 -2.83 4.23 9.29
C GLU A 66 -1.74 4.17 8.21
N VAL A 67 -0.71 3.34 8.41
CA VAL A 67 0.44 3.24 7.49
C VAL A 67 0.75 1.77 7.19
N LEU A 68 0.68 1.40 5.92
CA LEU A 68 1.10 0.10 5.42
C LEU A 68 2.27 0.27 4.44
N LYS A 69 3.40 -0.38 4.73
CA LYS A 69 4.57 -0.38 3.85
C LYS A 69 4.99 -1.79 3.48
N LEU A 70 5.11 -2.06 2.20
CA LEU A 70 5.43 -3.36 1.63
C LEU A 70 6.71 -3.22 0.79
N PHE A 71 7.72 -4.03 1.08
CA PHE A 71 9.02 -3.98 0.41
C PHE A 71 9.48 -5.36 -0.08
N ASN A 72 10.24 -5.40 -1.17
CA ASN A 72 11.03 -6.56 -1.59
C ASN A 72 10.21 -7.87 -1.61
N ASN A 73 9.09 -7.88 -2.34
CA ASN A 73 8.14 -8.98 -2.41
C ASN A 73 7.62 -9.39 -1.01
N ALA A 74 7.23 -8.40 -0.21
CA ALA A 74 6.49 -8.64 1.03
C ALA A 74 5.22 -9.46 0.77
N PHE A 75 4.51 -9.10 -0.30
CA PHE A 75 3.49 -9.93 -0.92
C PHE A 75 3.94 -10.42 -2.30
N LYS A 76 3.41 -11.56 -2.72
CA LYS A 76 3.71 -12.26 -3.97
C LYS A 76 2.43 -12.61 -4.71
N GLY A 77 2.46 -12.52 -6.03
CA GLY A 77 1.38 -12.92 -6.93
C GLY A 77 1.01 -11.78 -7.86
N PRO A 78 0.35 -12.09 -8.99
CA PRO A 78 0.09 -11.10 -10.01
C PRO A 78 -1.10 -10.19 -9.70
N GLU A 79 -1.98 -10.56 -8.75
CA GLU A 79 -3.23 -9.83 -8.54
C GLU A 79 -3.46 -9.48 -7.07
N TRP A 80 -3.95 -8.27 -6.84
CA TRP A 80 -4.50 -7.83 -5.56
C TRP A 80 -5.85 -7.15 -5.76
N SER A 81 -6.88 -7.72 -5.11
CA SER A 81 -8.24 -7.20 -5.06
C SER A 81 -8.62 -7.03 -3.58
N PRO A 82 -8.57 -5.79 -3.02
CA PRO A 82 -9.03 -5.54 -1.66
C PRO A 82 -10.52 -5.84 -1.50
N VAL A 83 -10.97 -6.09 -0.27
CA VAL A 83 -12.40 -6.27 0.03
C VAL A 83 -12.94 -4.98 0.65
N GLU A 84 -14.17 -4.61 0.30
CA GLU A 84 -14.86 -3.47 0.92
C GLU A 84 -14.88 -3.60 2.46
N GLY A 85 -14.65 -2.48 3.15
CA GLY A 85 -14.58 -2.43 4.61
C GLY A 85 -13.21 -2.77 5.21
N GLU A 86 -12.26 -3.25 4.40
CA GLU A 86 -10.86 -3.35 4.82
C GLU A 86 -10.18 -1.98 4.89
N PHE A 87 -9.11 -1.89 5.68
CA PHE A 87 -8.27 -0.68 5.76
C PHE A 87 -9.02 0.64 6.06
N PRO A 88 -9.99 0.67 7.00
CA PRO A 88 -10.87 1.82 7.18
C PRO A 88 -10.15 3.12 7.61
N ARG A 89 -8.92 3.02 8.12
CA ARG A 89 -8.13 4.17 8.61
C ARG A 89 -6.81 4.36 7.86
N LEU A 90 -6.58 3.63 6.76
CA LEU A 90 -5.31 3.66 6.06
C LEU A 90 -5.12 5.00 5.35
N LYS A 91 -4.09 5.75 5.77
CA LYS A 91 -3.71 7.06 5.21
C LYS A 91 -2.54 6.96 4.24
N VAL A 92 -1.62 6.04 4.48
CA VAL A 92 -0.41 5.89 3.67
C VAL A 92 -0.23 4.45 3.23
N LEU A 93 -0.21 4.25 1.91
CA LEU A 93 0.12 2.98 1.27
C LEU A 93 1.44 3.12 0.52
N PHE A 94 2.42 2.29 0.90
CA PHE A 94 3.71 2.21 0.23
C PHE A 94 3.94 0.79 -0.27
N ILE A 95 4.16 0.62 -1.58
CA ILE A 95 4.47 -0.66 -2.19
C ILE A 95 5.74 -0.49 -3.01
N SER A 96 6.75 -1.32 -2.72
CA SER A 96 7.95 -1.33 -3.54
C SER A 96 8.54 -2.71 -3.78
N ASP A 97 9.04 -2.89 -5.00
CA ASP A 97 9.63 -4.13 -5.50
C ASP A 97 8.66 -5.30 -5.31
N SER A 98 7.60 -5.31 -6.12
CA SER A 98 6.55 -6.33 -6.10
C SER A 98 6.36 -6.92 -7.50
N ASP A 99 5.95 -8.19 -7.55
CA ASP A 99 5.53 -8.88 -8.76
C ASP A 99 4.04 -8.65 -9.12
N LEU A 100 3.36 -7.73 -8.44
CA LEU A 100 1.99 -7.32 -8.73
C LEU A 100 1.85 -6.81 -10.17
N VAL A 101 0.84 -7.32 -10.87
CA VAL A 101 0.49 -7.00 -12.27
C VAL A 101 -0.83 -6.24 -12.33
N SER A 102 -1.87 -6.80 -11.71
CA SER A 102 -3.22 -6.24 -11.67
C SER A 102 -3.58 -5.85 -10.25
N TRP A 103 -3.86 -4.56 -10.06
CA TRP A 103 -4.45 -4.04 -8.82
C TRP A 103 -5.91 -3.73 -9.13
N ARG A 104 -6.87 -4.37 -8.43
CA ARG A 104 -8.31 -4.17 -8.64
C ARG A 104 -8.89 -3.47 -7.42
N ALA A 105 -8.66 -2.17 -7.31
CA ALA A 105 -9.17 -1.35 -6.24
C ALA A 105 -9.97 -0.17 -6.80
N ASP A 106 -10.71 0.46 -5.89
CA ASP A 106 -11.57 1.61 -6.14
C ASP A 106 -11.62 2.46 -4.86
N ASP A 107 -12.28 3.61 -4.91
CA ASP A 107 -12.40 4.56 -3.81
C ASP A 107 -12.90 3.94 -2.50
N ILE A 108 -13.90 3.06 -2.56
CA ILE A 108 -14.50 2.38 -1.41
C ILE A 108 -13.52 1.51 -0.61
N HIS A 109 -12.42 1.08 -1.23
CA HIS A 109 -11.47 0.16 -0.60
C HIS A 109 -10.46 0.86 0.31
N PHE A 110 -10.24 2.18 0.12
CA PHE A 110 -9.30 2.96 0.92
C PHE A 110 -9.86 4.37 1.23
N PRO A 111 -10.98 4.47 1.98
CA PRO A 111 -11.76 5.71 2.09
C PRO A 111 -11.03 6.88 2.76
N ASN A 112 -9.87 6.65 3.38
CA ASN A 112 -9.08 7.67 4.07
C ASN A 112 -7.64 7.78 3.52
N LEU A 113 -7.36 7.25 2.33
CA LEU A 113 -6.02 7.28 1.76
C LEU A 113 -5.62 8.72 1.43
N GLU A 114 -4.48 9.15 1.98
CA GLU A 114 -3.91 10.49 1.77
C GLU A 114 -2.72 10.45 0.82
N SER A 115 -1.93 9.38 0.85
CA SER A 115 -0.72 9.26 0.03
C SER A 115 -0.46 7.84 -0.47
N LEU A 116 -0.22 7.74 -1.78
CA LEU A 116 0.20 6.51 -2.46
C LEU A 116 1.66 6.60 -2.88
N PHE A 117 2.47 5.62 -2.49
CA PHE A 117 3.86 5.50 -2.90
C PHE A 117 4.10 4.16 -3.60
N LEU A 118 4.51 4.22 -4.87
CA LEU A 118 4.85 3.05 -5.67
C LEU A 118 6.31 3.14 -6.11
N GLY A 119 7.09 2.10 -5.83
CA GLY A 119 8.53 2.06 -6.14
C GLY A 119 8.94 0.76 -6.81
N LEU A 120 9.71 0.80 -7.90
CA LEU A 120 10.16 -0.42 -8.60
C LEU A 120 8.99 -1.30 -9.08
N MET A 121 7.82 -0.72 -9.38
CA MET A 121 6.66 -1.44 -9.89
C MET A 121 6.82 -1.66 -11.40
N LYS A 122 7.58 -2.69 -11.77
CA LYS A 122 7.94 -2.97 -13.18
C LYS A 122 6.88 -3.73 -13.96
N LYS A 123 6.00 -4.45 -13.27
CA LYS A 123 4.98 -5.32 -13.87
C LYS A 123 3.55 -4.81 -13.72
N LEU A 124 3.34 -3.83 -12.84
CA LEU A 124 2.02 -3.25 -12.62
C LEU A 124 1.55 -2.60 -13.92
N GLU A 125 0.35 -2.96 -14.35
CA GLU A 125 -0.27 -2.46 -15.57
C GLU A 125 -0.77 -1.04 -15.37
N GLU A 126 -1.43 -0.72 -14.26
CA GLU A 126 -1.91 0.62 -13.98
C GLU A 126 -2.15 0.85 -12.48
N ILE A 127 -2.28 2.11 -12.10
CA ILE A 127 -2.97 2.49 -10.88
C ILE A 127 -4.47 2.50 -11.20
N PRO A 128 -5.33 1.82 -10.41
CA PRO A 128 -6.77 1.85 -10.66
C PRO A 128 -7.29 3.29 -10.61
N LEU A 129 -8.01 3.71 -11.65
CA LEU A 129 -8.47 5.10 -11.77
C LEU A 129 -9.39 5.50 -10.61
N GLY A 130 -10.14 4.55 -10.05
CA GLY A 130 -10.96 4.74 -8.85
C GLY A 130 -10.18 5.21 -7.60
N ILE A 131 -8.87 4.94 -7.53
CA ILE A 131 -8.00 5.55 -6.49
C ILE A 131 -8.01 7.08 -6.60
N GLY A 132 -8.12 7.60 -7.82
CA GLY A 132 -8.27 9.02 -8.09
C GLY A 132 -9.55 9.62 -7.53
N HIS A 133 -10.61 8.84 -7.27
CA HIS A 133 -11.88 9.32 -6.71
C HIS A 133 -11.89 9.40 -5.18
N ILE A 134 -10.80 9.00 -4.52
CA ILE A 134 -10.66 9.14 -3.06
C ILE A 134 -10.49 10.61 -2.69
N GLU A 135 -11.48 11.19 -2.02
CA GLU A 135 -11.51 12.62 -1.64
C GLU A 135 -10.31 13.06 -0.78
N THR A 136 -9.78 12.16 0.04
CA THR A 136 -8.64 12.47 0.92
C THR A 136 -7.29 12.39 0.23
N LEU A 137 -7.22 11.90 -1.03
CA LEU A 137 -5.96 11.64 -1.71
C LEU A 137 -5.27 12.96 -2.08
N ARG A 138 -4.06 13.17 -1.56
CA ARG A 138 -3.27 14.39 -1.77
C ARG A 138 -2.03 14.17 -2.60
N SER A 139 -1.49 12.94 -2.60
CA SER A 139 -0.28 12.68 -3.37
C SER A 139 -0.12 11.27 -3.90
N ILE A 140 0.50 11.18 -5.08
CA ILE A 140 0.98 9.96 -5.71
C ILE A 140 2.47 10.13 -6.00
N HIS A 141 3.29 9.22 -5.48
CA HIS A 141 4.73 9.23 -5.67
C HIS A 141 5.19 7.95 -6.35
N LEU A 142 5.78 8.10 -7.53
CA LEU A 142 6.29 7.00 -8.35
C LEU A 142 7.81 7.05 -8.42
N HIS A 143 8.46 5.91 -8.17
CA HIS A 143 9.91 5.79 -8.32
C HIS A 143 10.26 4.54 -9.12
N LYS A 144 10.91 4.73 -10.28
CA LYS A 144 11.31 3.61 -11.15
C LYS A 144 10.16 2.66 -11.50
N CYS A 145 8.94 3.16 -11.68
CA CYS A 145 7.80 2.38 -12.20
C CYS A 145 7.87 2.23 -13.73
N SER A 146 6.96 1.44 -14.32
CA SER A 146 6.73 1.40 -15.76
C SER A 146 6.02 2.66 -16.26
N ASP A 147 6.09 2.92 -17.57
CA ASP A 147 5.39 4.06 -18.17
C ASP A 147 3.86 3.93 -18.06
N LEU A 148 3.32 2.70 -18.05
CA LEU A 148 1.89 2.47 -17.86
C LEU A 148 1.39 2.98 -16.48
N VAL A 149 2.16 2.74 -15.41
CA VAL A 149 1.86 3.26 -14.07
C VAL A 149 2.00 4.78 -14.01
N VAL A 150 2.95 5.34 -14.75
CA VAL A 150 3.11 6.80 -14.85
C VAL A 150 1.94 7.43 -15.59
N ASN A 151 1.50 6.83 -16.69
CA ASN A 151 0.39 7.31 -17.51
C ASN A 151 -0.94 7.28 -16.75
N SER A 152 -1.24 6.20 -16.03
CA SER A 152 -2.44 6.14 -15.17
C SER A 152 -2.40 7.18 -14.04
N ALA A 153 -1.23 7.44 -13.43
CA ALA A 153 -1.10 8.52 -12.45
C ALA A 153 -1.31 9.92 -13.06
N LYS A 154 -0.86 10.15 -14.30
CA LYS A 154 -1.13 11.39 -15.04
C LYS A 154 -2.62 11.56 -15.35
N GLN A 155 -3.28 10.49 -15.78
CA GLN A 155 -4.73 10.49 -16.03
C GLN A 155 -5.51 10.86 -14.76
N ILE A 156 -5.15 10.29 -13.61
CA ILE A 156 -5.74 10.64 -12.31
C ILE A 156 -5.50 12.14 -11.99
N LEU A 157 -4.30 12.66 -12.27
CA LEU A 157 -3.98 14.08 -12.06
C LEU A 157 -4.82 15.01 -12.95
N GLU A 158 -4.97 14.68 -14.23
CA GLU A 158 -5.77 15.43 -15.20
C GLU A 158 -7.24 15.47 -14.78
N GLU A 159 -7.80 14.32 -14.40
CA GLU A 159 -9.17 14.20 -13.93
C GLU A 159 -9.41 15.02 -12.66
N GLN A 160 -8.55 14.88 -11.64
CA GLN A 160 -8.64 15.68 -10.41
C GLN A 160 -8.51 17.18 -10.67
N SER A 161 -7.61 17.59 -11.58
CA SER A 161 -7.45 18.99 -11.95
C SER A 161 -8.70 19.54 -12.66
N SER A 162 -9.36 18.73 -13.48
CA SER A 162 -10.61 19.11 -14.16
C SER A 162 -11.77 19.36 -13.17
N TYR A 163 -11.74 18.70 -12.01
CA TYR A 163 -12.66 18.93 -10.90
C TYR A 163 -12.24 20.07 -9.95
N GLY A 164 -11.09 20.69 -10.20
CA GLY A 164 -10.55 21.76 -9.35
C GLY A 164 -9.91 21.27 -8.05
N ASN A 165 -9.63 19.97 -7.94
CA ASN A 165 -8.95 19.38 -6.80
C ASN A 165 -7.43 19.52 -6.92
N GLU A 166 -6.75 19.64 -5.78
CA GLU A 166 -5.29 19.69 -5.74
C GLU A 166 -4.71 18.30 -5.45
N LEU A 167 -4.15 17.66 -6.48
CA LEU A 167 -3.38 16.42 -6.36
C LEU A 167 -1.92 16.66 -6.74
N GLU A 168 -0.99 16.18 -5.91
CA GLU A 168 0.42 16.17 -6.25
C GLU A 168 0.87 14.82 -6.82
N VAL A 169 1.33 14.80 -8.08
CA VAL A 169 2.01 13.63 -8.66
C VAL A 169 3.50 13.91 -8.79
N ARG A 170 4.34 13.01 -8.26
CA ARG A 170 5.80 13.04 -8.44
C ARG A 170 6.32 11.76 -9.08
N VAL A 171 7.12 11.89 -10.13
CA VAL A 171 7.81 10.79 -10.81
C VAL A 171 9.31 10.98 -10.66
N ASN A 172 9.99 10.01 -10.04
CA ASN A 172 11.44 10.07 -9.78
C ASN A 172 11.87 11.39 -9.12
N GLN A 173 11.11 11.82 -8.10
CA GLN A 173 11.29 13.07 -7.32
C GLN A 173 10.93 14.37 -8.07
N LYS A 174 10.60 14.31 -9.36
CA LYS A 174 10.16 15.47 -10.14
C LYS A 174 8.64 15.59 -10.06
N LYS A 175 8.14 16.80 -9.80
CA LYS A 175 6.70 17.09 -9.87
C LYS A 175 6.26 17.00 -11.33
N VAL A 176 5.10 16.38 -11.57
CA VAL A 176 4.45 16.33 -12.88
C VAL A 176 3.43 17.45 -12.95
N SER A 177 3.37 18.14 -14.09
CA SER A 177 2.31 19.10 -14.41
C SER A 177 1.31 18.51 -15.39
N VAL A 178 0.09 19.04 -15.40
CA VAL A 178 -0.96 18.67 -16.35
C VAL A 178 -0.52 18.95 -17.80
N ASP A 179 0.39 19.89 -18.00
CA ASP A 179 0.90 20.29 -19.32
C ASP A 179 2.02 19.37 -19.85
N ASP A 180 2.47 18.37 -19.08
CA ASP A 180 3.55 17.44 -19.45
C ASP A 180 3.07 16.18 -20.22
N SER A 181 1.80 16.12 -20.63
CA SER A 181 1.13 14.97 -21.25
C SER A 181 1.09 15.02 -22.78
#